data_AF-A0A0B6CVD4-F1
#
_entry.id   AF-A0A0B6CVD4-F1
#
_cell.length_a   1.000
_cell.length_b   1.000
_cell.length_c   1.000
_cell.angle_alpha   90.00
_cell.angle_beta   90.00
_cell.angle_gamma   90.00
#
_symmetry.space_group_name_H-M   'P 1'
#
loop_
_entity.id
_entity.type
_entity.pdbx_description
1 polymer ?
#
loop_
_entity_poly.entity_id
_entity_poly.type
_entity_poly.pdbx_seq_one_letter_code
_entity_poly.pdbx_strand_id
1 'polypeptide(L)'
;MNEINNNQSNYNNPVVNFLKKFISFDSMITPSIITFLFWLMIIIIFISGFATIIGAFTYYYGVNQLQIIYGFLYIIVGSLSAKVFCEILIVLFKINENLKEIAKNTSKQ
;
A
#
# COMPACT_ATOMS: atom_id res chain seq x y z
N MET A 1 -26.15 -1.79 34.56
CA MET A 1 -25.50 -3.11 34.70
C MET A 1 -25.39 -3.91 33.39
N ASN A 2 -26.05 -3.53 32.28
CA ASN A 2 -26.00 -4.26 31.00
C ASN A 2 -24.87 -3.83 30.05
N GLU A 3 -24.17 -2.72 30.31
CA GLU A 3 -23.12 -2.21 29.42
C GLU A 3 -21.74 -2.84 29.65
N ILE A 4 -21.48 -3.37 30.85
CA ILE A 4 -20.16 -3.93 31.21
C ILE A 4 -19.96 -5.34 30.60
N ASN A 5 -21.05 -6.10 30.42
CA ASN A 5 -21.00 -7.46 29.85
C ASN A 5 -20.80 -7.49 28.31
N ASN A 6 -21.25 -6.46 27.59
CA ASN A 6 -21.10 -6.40 26.13
C ASN A 6 -19.65 -6.17 25.69
N ASN A 7 -18.84 -5.50 26.50
CA ASN A 7 -17.43 -5.26 26.19
C ASN A 7 -16.53 -6.47 26.48
N GLN A 8 -16.90 -7.33 27.45
CA GLN A 8 -16.16 -8.57 27.73
C GLN A 8 -16.36 -9.63 26.63
N SER A 9 -17.59 -9.72 26.07
CA SER A 9 -17.90 -10.58 24.90
C SER A 9 -17.18 -10.17 23.61
N ASN A 10 -16.63 -8.95 23.55
CA ASN A 10 -15.90 -8.43 22.40
C ASN A 10 -14.38 -8.68 22.51
N TYR A 11 -13.86 -8.91 23.72
CA TYR A 11 -12.43 -9.19 23.97
C TYR A 11 -12.06 -10.68 23.93
N ASN A 12 -13.04 -11.58 24.10
CA ASN A 12 -12.92 -13.04 23.93
C ASN A 12 -13.37 -13.50 22.54
N ASN A 13 -13.71 -12.57 21.65
CA ASN A 13 -13.95 -12.82 20.25
C ASN A 13 -12.63 -13.27 19.58
N PRO A 14 -12.58 -14.46 18.94
CA PRO A 14 -11.37 -14.97 18.31
C PRO A 14 -10.90 -14.10 17.13
N VAL A 15 -11.82 -13.44 16.42
CA VAL A 15 -11.55 -12.52 15.29
C VAL A 15 -10.83 -11.25 15.75
N VAL A 16 -11.22 -10.62 16.87
CA VAL A 16 -10.62 -9.40 17.40
C VAL A 16 -9.21 -9.66 17.90
N ASN A 17 -8.99 -10.80 18.59
CA ASN A 17 -7.65 -11.22 19.01
C ASN A 17 -6.76 -11.63 17.83
N PHE A 18 -7.34 -12.23 16.79
CA PHE A 18 -6.64 -12.53 15.54
C PHE A 18 -6.22 -11.24 14.83
N LEU A 19 -7.13 -10.27 14.64
CA LEU A 19 -6.84 -8.96 14.07
C LEU A 19 -5.75 -8.22 14.87
N LYS A 20 -5.83 -8.27 16.21
CA LYS A 20 -4.82 -7.66 17.09
C LYS A 20 -3.46 -8.33 16.93
N LYS A 21 -3.39 -9.65 16.76
CA LYS A 21 -2.14 -10.41 16.55
C LYS A 21 -1.53 -10.20 15.16
N PHE A 22 -2.35 -9.95 14.13
CA PHE A 22 -1.89 -9.55 12.79
C PHE A 22 -1.45 -8.08 12.74
N ILE A 23 -1.99 -7.24 13.62
CA ILE A 23 -1.60 -5.83 13.79
C ILE A 23 -0.45 -5.66 14.79
N SER A 24 -0.14 -6.66 15.62
CA SER A 24 1.04 -6.65 16.48
C SER A 24 2.31 -6.77 15.62
N PHE A 25 2.89 -5.61 15.28
CA PHE A 25 4.11 -5.39 14.51
C PHE A 25 5.40 -5.89 15.21
N ASP A 26 5.42 -7.14 15.65
CA ASP A 26 6.57 -7.71 16.39
C ASP A 26 7.71 -8.19 15.48
N SER A 27 7.43 -8.42 14.18
CA SER A 27 8.47 -8.73 13.21
C SER A 27 8.00 -8.34 11.82
N MET A 28 8.73 -7.41 11.19
CA MET A 28 8.56 -6.82 9.85
C MET A 28 7.25 -7.19 9.11
N ILE A 29 6.07 -6.80 9.63
CA ILE A 29 4.80 -6.90 8.88
C ILE A 29 4.81 -5.97 7.67
N THR A 30 5.57 -4.89 7.77
CA THR A 30 5.64 -3.84 6.75
C THR A 30 6.15 -4.31 5.38
N PRO A 31 7.23 -5.10 5.24
CA PRO A 31 7.64 -5.61 3.94
C PRO A 31 6.54 -6.41 3.21
N SER A 32 5.75 -7.22 3.92
CA SER A 32 4.62 -7.96 3.32
C SER A 32 3.41 -7.07 2.98
N ILE A 33 3.16 -6.01 3.75
CA ILE A 33 2.07 -5.07 3.47
C ILE A 33 2.37 -4.25 2.20
N ILE A 34 3.64 -3.88 1.99
CA ILE A 34 4.07 -3.08 0.85
C ILE A 34 3.95 -3.86 -0.46
N THR A 35 4.26 -5.16 -0.48
CA THR A 35 4.08 -6.01 -1.67
C THR A 35 2.61 -6.12 -2.08
N PHE A 36 1.68 -6.16 -1.12
CA PHE A 36 0.24 -6.12 -1.41
C PHE A 36 -0.19 -4.77 -2.00
N LEU A 37 0.27 -3.66 -1.42
CA LEU A 37 0.04 -2.29 -1.92
C LEU A 37 0.60 -2.08 -3.34
N PHE A 38 1.77 -2.63 -3.65
CA PHE A 38 2.37 -2.55 -4.97
C PHE A 38 1.47 -3.17 -6.04
N TRP A 39 0.95 -4.37 -5.77
CA TRP A 39 0.08 -5.06 -6.72
C TRP A 39 -1.22 -4.28 -6.95
N LEU A 40 -1.78 -3.70 -5.88
CA LEU A 40 -2.95 -2.83 -5.95
C LEU A 40 -2.67 -1.57 -6.79
N MET A 41 -1.53 -0.90 -6.59
CA MET A 41 -1.15 0.29 -7.38
C MET A 41 -0.99 -0.05 -8.87
N ILE A 42 -0.37 -1.18 -9.21
CA ILE A 42 -0.26 -1.63 -10.60
C ILE A 42 -1.65 -1.81 -11.22
N ILE A 43 -2.58 -2.45 -10.50
CA ILE A 43 -3.94 -2.68 -10.98
C ILE A 43 -4.61 -1.35 -11.26
N ILE A 44 -4.53 -0.39 -10.32
CA ILE A 44 -5.12 0.94 -10.49
C ILE A 44 -4.52 1.66 -11.71
N ILE A 45 -3.20 1.69 -11.86
CA ILE A 45 -2.53 2.33 -13.00
C ILE A 45 -2.98 1.69 -14.32
N PHE A 46 -3.12 0.37 -14.35
CA PHE A 46 -3.56 -0.36 -15.53
C PHE A 46 -5.01 -0.02 -15.90
N ILE A 47 -5.92 -0.04 -14.92
CA ILE A 47 -7.34 0.32 -15.12
C ILE A 47 -7.46 1.79 -15.54
N SER A 48 -6.78 2.71 -14.85
CA SER A 48 -6.84 4.15 -15.16
C SER A 48 -6.24 4.47 -16.52
N GLY A 49 -5.14 3.80 -16.90
CA GLY A 49 -4.53 3.93 -18.22
C GLY A 49 -5.46 3.46 -19.34
N PHE A 50 -6.07 2.28 -19.18
CA PHE A 50 -7.05 1.76 -20.13
C PHE A 50 -8.30 2.63 -20.22
N ALA A 51 -8.84 3.08 -19.09
CA ALA A 51 -9.99 3.97 -19.04
C ALA A 51 -9.72 5.31 -19.75
N THR A 52 -8.50 5.85 -19.62
CA THR A 52 -8.09 7.09 -20.29
C THR A 52 -8.03 6.91 -21.81
N ILE A 53 -7.52 5.76 -22.29
CA ILE A 53 -7.48 5.44 -23.72
C ILE A 53 -8.90 5.28 -24.28
N ILE A 54 -9.77 4.51 -23.60
CA ILE A 54 -11.16 4.31 -24.04
C ILE A 54 -11.93 5.64 -24.05
N GLY A 55 -11.75 6.47 -23.01
CA GLY A 55 -12.38 7.78 -22.93
C GLY A 55 -11.94 8.75 -24.03
N ALA A 56 -10.72 8.60 -24.57
CA ALA A 56 -10.24 9.42 -25.67
C ALA A 56 -10.99 9.19 -26.99
N PHE A 57 -11.62 8.02 -27.18
CA PHE A 57 -12.42 7.70 -28.37
C PHE A 57 -13.89 8.14 -28.25
N THR A 58 -14.39 8.35 -27.04
CA THR A 58 -15.80 8.71 -26.78
C THR A 58 -16.04 10.22 -26.82
N TYR A 59 -15.02 11.04 -27.07
CA TYR A 59 -15.13 12.49 -27.01
C TYR A 59 -15.98 13.06 -28.17
N TYR A 60 -16.98 13.88 -27.82
CA TYR A 60 -18.01 14.41 -28.73
C TYR A 60 -17.46 15.25 -29.88
N TYR A 61 -16.26 15.84 -29.70
CA TYR A 61 -15.58 16.69 -30.69
C TYR A 61 -14.56 15.93 -31.57
N GLY A 62 -14.52 14.60 -31.49
CA GLY A 62 -13.56 13.75 -32.20
C GLY A 62 -12.46 13.19 -31.30
N VAL A 63 -11.61 12.31 -31.86
CA VAL A 63 -10.54 11.62 -31.12
C VAL A 63 -9.46 12.61 -30.65
N ASN A 64 -9.28 12.73 -29.34
CA ASN A 64 -8.20 13.52 -28.75
C ASN A 64 -6.87 12.75 -28.85
N GLN A 65 -6.12 12.98 -29.92
CA GLN A 65 -4.79 12.34 -30.13
C GLN A 65 -3.82 12.64 -28.97
N LEU A 66 -3.91 13.83 -28.38
CA LEU A 66 -3.16 14.21 -27.18
C LEU A 66 -3.49 13.30 -26.00
N GLN A 67 -4.77 12.96 -25.79
CA GLN A 67 -5.19 12.16 -24.64
C GLN A 67 -4.73 10.71 -24.76
N ILE A 68 -4.63 10.19 -25.98
CA ILE A 68 -4.05 8.87 -26.27
C ILE A 68 -2.55 8.87 -25.91
N ILE A 69 -1.79 9.88 -26.35
CA ILE A 69 -0.36 10.01 -26.01
C ILE A 69 -0.14 10.14 -24.50
N TYR A 70 -1.01 10.90 -23.83
CA TYR A 70 -1.00 11.04 -22.37
C TYR A 70 -1.32 9.72 -21.68
N GLY A 71 -2.24 8.91 -22.20
CA GLY A 71 -2.56 7.58 -21.65
C GLY A 71 -1.35 6.63 -21.68
N PHE A 72 -0.63 6.58 -22.81
CA PHE A 72 0.62 5.80 -22.91
C PHE A 72 1.70 6.32 -21.95
N LEU A 73 1.91 7.64 -21.92
CA LEU A 73 2.91 8.25 -21.04
C LEU A 73 2.55 8.04 -19.55
N TYR A 74 1.27 8.09 -19.21
CA TYR A 74 0.76 7.84 -17.85
C TYR A 74 1.03 6.41 -17.39
N ILE A 75 0.85 5.40 -18.26
CA ILE A 75 1.15 4.00 -17.89
C ILE A 75 2.65 3.83 -17.62
N ILE A 76 3.51 4.41 -18.46
CA ILE A 76 4.97 4.30 -18.33
C ILE A 76 5.44 5.04 -17.07
N VAL A 77 5.09 6.31 -16.94
CA VAL A 77 5.49 7.15 -15.80
C VAL A 77 4.85 6.64 -14.52
N GLY A 78 3.58 6.26 -14.53
CA GLY A 78 2.88 5.70 -13.38
C GLY A 78 3.51 4.40 -12.88
N SER A 79 3.84 3.47 -13.77
CA SER A 79 4.52 2.22 -13.41
C SER A 79 5.91 2.47 -12.83
N LEU A 80 6.68 3.38 -13.43
CA LEU A 80 8.01 3.75 -12.92
C LEU A 80 7.92 4.41 -11.54
N SER A 81 6.98 5.36 -11.37
CA SER A 81 6.74 6.06 -10.11
C SER A 81 6.39 5.08 -9.00
N ALA A 82 5.50 4.12 -9.28
CA ALA A 82 5.08 3.11 -8.31
C ALA A 82 6.27 2.24 -7.85
N LYS A 83 7.19 1.87 -8.75
CA LYS A 83 8.41 1.13 -8.38
C LYS A 83 9.32 1.94 -7.46
N VAL A 84 9.62 3.19 -7.83
CA VAL A 84 10.50 4.07 -7.06
C VAL A 84 9.93 4.34 -5.67
N PHE A 85 8.63 4.63 -5.57
CA PHE A 85 7.97 4.85 -4.29
C PHE A 85 8.03 3.61 -3.40
N CYS A 86 7.76 2.44 -3.97
CA CYS A 86 7.76 1.17 -3.26
C CYS A 86 9.17 0.81 -2.73
N GLU A 87 10.21 1.06 -3.53
CA GLU A 87 11.61 0.80 -3.18
C GLU A 87 12.07 1.71 -2.04
N ILE A 88 11.73 3.00 -2.07
CA ILE A 88 12.04 3.95 -1.00
C ILE A 88 11.31 3.56 0.30
N LEU A 89 10.03 3.17 0.23
CA LEU A 89 9.28 2.73 1.41
C LEU A 89 9.95 1.52 2.08
N ILE A 90 10.32 0.49 1.31
CA ILE A 90 11.00 -0.71 1.84
C ILE A 90 12.35 -0.35 2.48
N VAL A 91 13.12 0.51 1.81
CA VAL A 91 14.42 0.98 2.32
C VAL A 91 14.28 1.71 3.64
N LEU A 92 13.28 2.59 3.79
CA LEU A 92 13.02 3.31 5.04
C LEU A 92 12.68 2.37 6.20
N PHE A 93 11.88 1.33 5.97
CA PHE A 93 11.57 0.35 7.01
C PHE A 93 12.79 -0.48 7.40
N LYS A 94 13.63 -0.88 6.44
CA LYS A 94 14.92 -1.52 6.74
C LYS A 94 15.83 -0.64 7.59
N ILE A 95 15.91 0.66 7.30
CA ILE A 95 16.70 1.61 8.09
C ILE A 95 16.17 1.68 9.52
N ASN A 96 14.86 1.82 9.71
CA ASN A 96 14.24 1.88 11.03
C ASN A 96 14.56 0.64 11.89
N GLU A 97 14.59 -0.54 11.28
CA GLU A 97 14.94 -1.77 11.98
C GLU A 97 16.43 -1.87 12.33
N ASN A 98 17.31 -1.50 11.38
CA ASN A 98 18.73 -1.40 11.66
C ASN A 98 19.03 -0.42 12.80
N LEU A 99 18.31 0.71 12.88
CA LEU A 99 18.43 1.66 14.00
C LEU A 99 18.02 1.04 15.33
N LYS A 100 16.93 0.27 15.36
CA LYS A 100 16.50 -0.46 16.58
C LYS A 100 17.56 -1.46 17.04
N GLU A 101 18.22 -2.13 16.10
CA GLU A 101 19.30 -3.07 16.41
C GLU A 101 20.53 -2.38 17.02
N ILE A 102 20.96 -1.25 16.44
CA ILE A 102 22.09 -0.45 16.94
C ILE A 102 21.81 0.09 18.36
N ALA A 103 20.59 0.60 18.60
CA ALA A 103 20.19 1.10 19.91
C ALA A 103 20.27 0.01 21.01
N LYS A 104 19.84 -1.22 20.68
CA LYS A 104 19.88 -2.36 21.60
C LYS A 104 21.31 -2.81 21.94
N ASN A 105 22.24 -2.71 20.99
CA ASN A 105 23.64 -3.09 21.20
C ASN A 105 24.41 -2.05 22.02
N THR A 106 24.01 -0.78 21.96
CA THR A 106 24.67 0.31 22.71
C THR A 106 24.18 0.40 24.16
N SER A 107 22.94 -0.02 24.46
CA SER A 107 22.40 0.02 25.83
C SER A 107 22.86 -1.13 26.74
N LYS A 108 23.70 -2.04 26.24
CA LYS A 108 24.29 -3.16 27.00
C LYS A 108 25.77 -2.96 27.33
N GLN A 109 26.33 -1.79 27.02
CA GLN A 109 27.63 -1.34 27.54
C GLN A 109 27.45 -0.39 28.70
#